data_AF-R7EZF4-F1
#
_entry.id   AF-R7EZF4-F1
#
_cell.length_a   1.000
_cell.length_b   1.000
_cell.length_c   1.000
_cell.angle_alpha   90.00
_cell.angle_beta   90.00
_cell.angle_gamma   90.00
#
_symmetry.space_group_name_H-M   'P 1'
#
loop_
_entity.id
_entity.type
_entity.pdbx_description
1 polymer ?
#
loop_
_entity_poly.entity_id
_entity_poly.type
_entity_poly.pdbx_seq_one_letter_code
_entity_poly.pdbx_strand_id
1 'polypeptide(L)' 'MLANFSYEFPISVKRFRDAGVRMIPLCTYSAMLDAAQDAHYIRPEDMATLQEWRRDPANWVLNR' A
#
# COMPACT_ATOMS: atom_id res chain seq x y z
N MET A 1 8.19 -5.53 15.37
CA MET A 1 8.84 -5.73 14.05
C MET A 1 9.03 -4.39 13.40
N LEU A 2 10.27 -4.05 13.03
CA LEU A 2 10.59 -2.86 12.24
C LEU A 2 10.67 -3.27 10.76
N ALA A 3 10.28 -2.37 9.87
CA ALA A 3 10.43 -2.56 8.44
C ALA A 3 10.73 -1.21 7.77
N ASN A 4 11.47 -1.23 6.66
CA ASN A 4 11.69 -0.02 5.87
C ASN A 4 10.37 0.46 5.22
N PHE A 5 9.53 -0.48 4.79
CA PHE A 5 8.32 -0.17 4.04
C PHE A 5 7.21 -1.19 4.33
N SER A 6 5.95 -0.77 4.22
CA SER A 6 4.76 -1.63 4.32
C SER A 6 3.70 -1.27 3.30
N TYR A 7 3.19 -2.30 2.59
CA TYR A 7 2.02 -2.18 1.72
C TYR A 7 0.69 -2.15 2.48
N GLU A 8 0.69 -2.46 3.78
CA GLU A 8 -0.51 -2.43 4.63
C GLU A 8 -1.61 -3.40 4.19
N PHE A 9 -1.26 -4.50 3.51
CA PHE A 9 -2.26 -5.50 3.12
C PHE A 9 -3.03 -6.03 4.35
N PRO A 10 -4.37 -6.18 4.27
CA PRO A 10 -5.19 -6.61 5.41
C PRO A 10 -4.72 -7.93 6.02
N ILE A 11 -4.24 -8.88 5.20
CA ILE A 11 -3.69 -10.14 5.66
C ILE A 11 -2.43 -9.95 6.53
N SER A 12 -1.53 -9.05 6.15
CA SER A 12 -0.32 -8.75 6.92
C SER A 12 -0.68 -8.15 8.28
N VAL A 13 -1.53 -7.12 8.27
CA VAL A 13 -2.00 -6.45 9.51
C VAL A 13 -2.64 -7.45 10.46
N LYS A 14 -3.53 -8.32 9.95
CA LYS A 14 -4.18 -9.36 10.75
C LYS A 14 -3.16 -10.32 11.35
N ARG A 15 -2.21 -10.83 10.57
CA ARG A 15 -1.23 -11.83 11.04
C ARG A 15 -0.29 -11.28 12.12
N PHE A 16 0.22 -10.06 11.94
CA PHE A 16 1.07 -9.43 12.96
C PHE A 16 0.30 -9.15 14.25
N ARG A 17 -0.94 -8.67 14.15
CA ARG A 17 -1.82 -8.47 15.32
C ARG A 17 -2.11 -9.78 16.04
N ASP A 18 -2.52 -10.82 15.32
CA ASP A 18 -2.87 -12.13 15.90
C ASP A 18 -1.65 -12.81 16.55
N ALA A 19 -0.43 -12.52 16.06
CA ALA A 19 0.82 -12.96 16.66
C ALA A 19 1.29 -12.10 17.85
N GLY A 20 0.55 -11.05 18.22
CA GLY A 20 0.95 -10.12 19.28
C GLY A 20 2.16 -9.25 18.93
N VAL A 21 2.50 -9.15 17.63
CA VAL A 21 3.68 -8.42 17.15
C VAL A 21 3.26 -7.05 16.63
N ARG A 22 3.70 -5.98 17.30
CA ARG A 22 3.54 -4.61 16.80
C ARG A 22 4.42 -4.38 15.56
N MET A 23 3.80 -4.03 14.44
CA MET A 23 4.48 -3.60 13.21
C MET A 23 4.71 -2.08 13.26
N ILE A 24 5.94 -1.63 12.97
CA ILE A 24 6.31 -0.21 12.91
C ILE A 24 7.16 0.00 11.65
N PRO A 25 6.53 0.25 10.48
CA PRO A 25 7.26 0.57 9.27
C PRO A 25 7.74 2.03 9.25
N LEU A 26 8.88 2.31 8.60
CA LEU A 26 9.38 3.68 8.41
C LEU A 26 8.58 4.45 7.35
N CYS A 27 8.04 3.75 6.36
CA CYS A 27 7.19 4.31 5.32
C CYS A 27 6.07 3.33 4.97
N THR A 28 4.92 3.84 4.53
CA THR A 28 3.78 3.03 4.09
C THR A 28 3.42 3.37 2.65
N TYR A 29 2.75 2.43 1.99
CA TYR A 29 2.26 2.65 0.62
C TYR A 29 1.31 3.84 0.53
N SER A 30 0.45 4.05 1.53
CA SER A 30 -0.42 5.23 1.57
C SER A 30 0.40 6.53 1.59
N ALA A 31 1.38 6.63 2.50
CA ALA A 31 2.24 7.82 2.60
C ALA A 31 3.09 8.04 1.33
N MET A 32 3.53 6.96 0.68
CA MET A 32 4.24 7.04 -0.61
C MET A 32 3.35 7.59 -1.72
N LEU A 33 2.08 7.15 -1.80
CA LEU A 33 1.14 7.65 -2.80
C LEU A 33 0.81 9.13 -2.60
N ASP A 34 0.60 9.55 -1.35
CA ASP A 34 0.36 10.97 -1.01
C ASP A 34 1.55 11.84 -1.48
N ALA A 35 2.77 11.44 -1.13
CA ALA A 35 3.98 12.17 -1.53
C ALA A 35 4.17 12.21 -3.07
N ALA A 36 3.84 11.13 -3.76
CA ALA A 36 3.98 11.04 -5.21
C ALA A 36 2.88 11.84 -5.96
N GLN A 37 1.71 11.99 -5.36
CA GLN A 37 0.66 12.89 -5.83
C GLN A 37 1.08 14.36 -5.67
N ASP A 38 1.61 14.72 -4.49
CA ASP A 38 2.10 16.08 -4.20
C ASP A 38 3.27 16.47 -5.13
N ALA A 39 4.13 15.51 -5.46
CA ALA A 39 5.23 15.70 -6.39
C ALA A 39 4.80 15.76 -7.87
N HIS A 40 3.50 15.63 -8.16
CA HIS A 40 2.95 15.46 -9.52
C HIS A 40 3.64 14.32 -10.32
N TYR A 41 4.18 13.32 -9.61
CA TYR A 41 4.83 12.16 -10.20
C TYR A 41 3.80 11.16 -10.72
N ILE A 42 2.61 11.15 -10.13
CA ILE A 42 1.47 10.34 -10.52
C ILE A 42 0.34 11.25 -10.99
N ARG A 43 -0.31 10.92 -12.11
CA ARG A 43 -1.49 11.65 -12.54
C ARG A 43 -2.71 11.24 -11.72
N PRO A 44 -3.70 12.13 -11.52
CA PRO A 44 -4.94 11.78 -10.82
C PRO A 44 -5.67 10.57 -11.42
N GLU A 45 -5.58 10.38 -12.74
CA GLU A 45 -6.15 9.25 -13.49
C GLU A 45 -5.53 7.90 -13.09
N ASP A 46 -4.22 7.87 -12.82
CA ASP A 46 -3.51 6.66 -12.42
C ASP A 46 -3.78 6.27 -10.96
N MET A 47 -4.23 7.23 -10.13
CA MET A 47 -4.55 6.97 -8.71
C MET A 47 -5.66 5.92 -8.57
N ALA A 48 -6.67 5.96 -9.44
CA ALA A 48 -7.74 4.97 -9.44
C ALA A 48 -7.18 3.55 -9.67
N THR A 49 -6.29 3.40 -10.66
CA THR A 49 -5.63 2.14 -10.98
C THR A 49 -4.75 1.64 -9.82
N LEU A 50 -4.01 2.53 -9.15
CA LEU A 50 -3.16 2.17 -8.00
C LEU A 50 -3.98 1.73 -6.79
N GLN A 51 -5.17 2.30 -6.59
CA GLN A 51 -6.11 1.89 -5.55
C GLN A 51 -6.78 0.55 -5.86
N GLU A 52 -7.13 0.30 -7.13
CA GLU A 52 -7.65 -0.99 -7.58
C GLU A 52 -6.63 -2.11 -7.38
N TRP A 53 -5.38 -1.89 -7.78
CA TRP A 53 -4.30 -2.83 -7.52
C TRP A 53 -4.14 -3.13 -6.03
N ARG A 54 -4.22 -2.11 -5.17
CA ARG A 54 -4.11 -2.30 -3.71
C ARG A 54 -5.23 -3.16 -3.13
N ARG A 55 -6.45 -3.13 -3.71
CA ARG A 55 -7.60 -3.91 -3.22
C ARG A 55 -7.43 -5.41 -3.44
N ASP A 56 -7.02 -5.81 -4.64
CA ASP A 56 -6.81 -7.21 -4.99
C ASP A 56 -5.57 -7.37 -5.89
N PRO A 57 -4.36 -7.24 -5.31
CA PRO A 57 -3.13 -7.29 -6.11
C PRO A 57 -2.88 -8.68 -6.72
N ALA A 58 -3.54 -9.72 -6.19
CA ALA A 58 -3.39 -11.09 -6.68
C ALA A 58 -4.18 -11.35 -7.96
N ASN A 59 -5.35 -10.72 -8.11
CA ASN A 59 -6.20 -10.85 -9.29
C ASN A 59 -6.21 -9.59 -10.17
N TRP A 60 -5.42 -8.57 -9.84
CA TRP A 60 -5.37 -7.34 -10.62
C TRP A 60 -4.82 -7.61 -12.03
N VAL A 61 -5.61 -7.24 -13.02
CA VAL A 61 -5.24 -7.24 -14.44
C VAL A 61 -5.37 -5.83 -14.97
N LEU A 62 -4.40 -5.42 -15.80
CA LEU A 62 -4.47 -4.14 -16.48
C LEU A 62 -5.62 -4.17 -17.49
N ASN A 63 -6.78 -3.65 -17.12
CA ASN A 63 -7.83 -3.34 -18.08
C ASN A 63 -7.33 -2.18 -18.95
N ARG A 64 -7.02 -2.49 -20.22
CA ARG A 64 -6.72 -1.52 -21.26
C ARG A 64 -7.99 -1.12 -22.00
#